data_AF-A0A948MFH2-F1
#
_entry.id   AF-A0A948MFH2-F1
#
_cell.length_a   1.000
_cell.length_b   1.000
_cell.length_c   1.000
_cell.angle_alpha   90.00
_cell.angle_beta   90.00
_cell.angle_gamma   90.00
#
_symmetry.space_group_name_H-M   'P 1'
#
loop_
_entity.id
_entity.type
_entity.pdbx_description
1 polymer ?
#
loop_
_entity_poly.entity_id
_entity_poly.type
_entity_poly.pdbx_seq_one_letter_code
_entity_poly.pdbx_strand_id
1 'polypeptide(L)'
;MKTYKILTVVCVFWFILLCLSHYFSQRPLWQDEQFVFNNIKNLTYFQIFGPLRDSQAFPRVYLNLIKLFGEGFGFNVLTLRFFPLVSMLAAFFIWRKLYKIALTPGLYLLALFSLSSVYAFSYYSAELKQYSLDVLVVALFCLYLDYQPRQIAGGFSRPFVWATLLLPFTLFLSYAGFLVFWIVSSNFLLAGLKNKKITYLFITYTVFSVLSAITVYFVDLRHNFSSAALFSYWSDYFVSTDSIYSFFKSFGEGLRKIATWWFGNIDFLKRAASFVIPFFVISLLARGLRSLWVNRLKVWDLDAIGLIIFVELLVLGILKKYPFTGERVTLFFAPFVFYFIIRGINSLKKVKILHLFFIVSYSVLVVGSSLNSFVSYLKLYN
;
A
#
# COMPACT_ATOMS: atom_id res chain seq x y z
N MET A 1 14.99 3.22 -27.25
CA MET A 1 13.64 3.76 -26.91
C MET A 1 12.47 2.84 -27.26
N LYS A 2 12.46 2.14 -28.41
CA LYS A 2 11.35 1.23 -28.80
C LYS A 2 11.18 0.05 -27.84
N THR A 3 12.25 -0.66 -27.49
CA THR A 3 12.23 -1.84 -26.59
C THR A 3 11.64 -1.53 -25.20
N TYR A 4 12.05 -0.42 -24.59
CA TYR A 4 11.52 0.02 -23.29
C TYR A 4 10.00 0.24 -23.31
N LYS A 5 9.48 0.84 -24.39
CA LYS A 5 8.03 1.07 -24.53
C LYS A 5 7.29 -0.27 -24.68
N ILE A 6 7.83 -1.18 -25.48
CA ILE A 6 7.26 -2.52 -25.67
C ILE A 6 7.21 -3.28 -24.33
N LEU A 7 8.32 -3.33 -23.59
CA LEU A 7 8.36 -4.01 -22.29
C LEU A 7 7.41 -3.39 -21.26
N THR A 8 7.25 -2.06 -21.28
CA THR A 8 6.25 -1.39 -20.44
C THR A 8 4.84 -1.84 -20.79
N VAL A 9 4.50 -1.90 -22.09
CA VAL A 9 3.19 -2.36 -22.55
C VAL A 9 2.96 -3.82 -22.17
N VAL A 10 3.97 -4.69 -22.30
CA VAL A 10 3.89 -6.09 -21.88
C VAL A 10 3.60 -6.20 -20.38
N CYS A 11 4.32 -5.48 -19.51
CA CYS A 11 4.07 -5.52 -18.06
C CYS A 11 2.66 -5.02 -17.70
N VAL A 12 2.20 -3.95 -18.37
CA VAL A 12 0.85 -3.39 -18.17
C VAL A 12 -0.21 -4.39 -18.61
N PHE A 13 -0.08 -4.95 -19.80
CA PHE A 13 -1.01 -5.95 -20.33
C PHE A 13 -1.05 -7.19 -19.44
N TRP A 14 0.12 -7.70 -19.05
CA TRP A 14 0.23 -8.85 -18.16
C TRP A 14 -0.49 -8.61 -16.82
N PHE A 15 -0.24 -7.47 -16.17
CA PHE A 15 -0.89 -7.15 -14.90
C PHE A 15 -2.42 -7.06 -15.03
N ILE A 16 -2.91 -6.39 -16.08
CA ILE A 16 -4.35 -6.28 -16.34
C ILE A 16 -4.95 -7.66 -16.60
N LEU A 17 -4.29 -8.48 -17.45
CA LEU A 17 -4.73 -9.83 -17.75
C LEU A 17 -4.87 -10.65 -16.46
N LEU A 18 -3.85 -10.64 -15.60
CA LEU A 18 -3.89 -11.36 -14.32
C LEU A 18 -5.04 -10.90 -13.41
N CYS A 19 -5.24 -9.58 -13.26
CA CYS A 19 -6.33 -9.05 -12.45
C CYS A 19 -7.71 -9.43 -13.02
N LEU A 20 -7.89 -9.32 -14.33
CA LEU A 20 -9.16 -9.65 -14.98
C LEU A 20 -9.43 -11.15 -14.95
N SER A 21 -8.43 -12.00 -15.17
CA SER A 21 -8.56 -13.46 -15.00
C SER A 21 -8.98 -13.81 -13.57
N HIS A 22 -8.43 -13.12 -12.57
CA HIS A 22 -8.82 -13.28 -11.16
C HIS A 22 -10.24 -12.86 -10.85
N TYR A 23 -10.67 -11.75 -11.44
CA TYR A 23 -11.99 -11.21 -11.24
C TYR A 23 -13.06 -12.08 -11.92
N PHE A 24 -12.87 -12.40 -13.20
CA PHE A 24 -13.86 -13.12 -14.02
C PHE A 24 -13.94 -14.62 -13.72
N SER A 25 -12.97 -15.19 -13.03
CA SER A 25 -13.06 -16.58 -12.58
C SER A 25 -14.10 -16.82 -11.49
N GLN A 26 -14.58 -15.77 -10.83
CA GLN A 26 -15.66 -15.83 -9.85
C GLN A 26 -15.41 -16.88 -8.75
N ARG A 27 -14.16 -17.04 -8.31
CA ARG A 27 -13.81 -17.96 -7.22
C ARG A 27 -14.79 -17.77 -6.04
N PRO A 28 -15.32 -18.85 -5.43
CA PRO A 28 -16.24 -18.73 -4.32
C PRO A 28 -15.69 -17.83 -3.21
N LEU A 29 -16.59 -17.16 -2.49
CA LEU A 29 -16.21 -16.38 -1.31
C LEU A 29 -15.62 -17.34 -0.27
N TRP A 30 -14.33 -17.23 0.01
CA TRP A 30 -13.71 -17.92 1.13
C TRP A 30 -14.16 -17.31 2.45
N GLN A 31 -13.83 -17.97 3.56
CA GLN A 31 -14.38 -17.66 4.89
C GLN A 31 -14.31 -16.18 5.28
N ASP A 32 -13.17 -15.54 5.06
CA ASP A 32 -12.97 -14.14 5.40
C ASP A 32 -13.83 -13.17 4.55
N GLU A 33 -14.10 -13.51 3.29
CA GLU A 33 -15.04 -12.75 2.44
C GLU A 33 -16.50 -13.02 2.85
N GLN A 34 -16.83 -14.25 3.28
CA GLN A 34 -18.17 -14.56 3.77
C GLN A 34 -18.52 -13.76 5.03
N PHE A 35 -17.56 -13.56 5.94
CA PHE A 35 -17.74 -12.70 7.11
C PHE A 35 -18.05 -11.25 6.74
N VAL A 36 -17.36 -10.69 5.74
CA VAL A 36 -17.66 -9.34 5.23
C VAL A 36 -19.03 -9.32 4.54
N PHE A 37 -19.31 -10.32 3.72
CA PHE A 37 -20.58 -10.42 3.00
C PHE A 37 -21.79 -10.55 3.94
N ASN A 38 -21.67 -11.31 5.04
CA ASN A 38 -22.68 -11.44 6.08
C ASN A 38 -23.07 -10.07 6.66
N ASN A 39 -22.09 -9.19 6.88
CA ASN A 39 -22.34 -7.83 7.34
C ASN A 39 -23.09 -7.00 6.27
N ILE A 40 -22.62 -7.03 5.01
CA ILE A 40 -23.24 -6.29 3.90
C ILE A 40 -24.71 -6.70 3.69
N LYS A 41 -24.97 -8.01 3.71
CA LYS A 41 -26.30 -8.57 3.40
C LYS A 41 -27.30 -8.33 4.52
N ASN A 42 -26.87 -8.46 5.78
CA ASN A 42 -27.79 -8.56 6.90
C ASN A 42 -27.85 -7.33 7.81
N LEU A 43 -26.90 -6.39 7.70
CA LEU A 43 -26.97 -5.12 8.43
C LEU A 43 -27.59 -4.04 7.56
N THR A 44 -28.35 -3.15 8.21
CA THR A 44 -28.78 -1.88 7.59
C THR A 44 -27.58 -0.93 7.44
N TYR A 45 -27.73 0.08 6.59
CA TYR A 45 -26.70 1.11 6.37
C TYR A 45 -26.22 1.77 7.66
N PHE A 46 -27.12 2.05 8.60
CA PHE A 46 -26.79 2.64 9.89
C PHE A 46 -26.13 1.64 10.85
N GLN A 47 -26.56 0.38 10.84
CA GLN A 47 -25.95 -0.66 11.67
C GLN A 47 -24.50 -0.97 11.29
N ILE A 48 -24.09 -0.74 10.04
CA ILE A 48 -22.70 -0.88 9.59
C ILE A 48 -21.74 0.07 10.32
N PHE A 49 -22.22 1.22 10.83
CA PHE A 49 -21.42 2.13 11.65
C PHE A 49 -21.34 1.70 13.13
N GLY A 50 -21.96 0.58 13.49
CA GLY A 50 -21.79 -0.10 14.77
C GLY A 50 -20.74 -1.22 14.70
N PRO A 51 -20.70 -2.10 15.72
CA PRO A 51 -19.86 -3.30 15.71
C PRO A 51 -20.24 -4.24 14.55
N LEU A 52 -19.25 -4.63 13.74
CA LEU A 52 -19.44 -5.64 12.70
C LEU A 52 -19.45 -7.05 13.30
N ARG A 53 -20.24 -7.94 12.67
CA ARG A 53 -20.24 -9.38 12.93
C ARG A 53 -18.89 -10.00 12.57
N ASP A 54 -18.61 -11.16 13.14
CA ASP A 54 -17.44 -11.98 12.83
C ASP A 54 -16.10 -11.25 13.03
N SER A 55 -16.08 -10.30 13.98
CA SER A 55 -14.92 -9.49 14.36
C SER A 55 -14.17 -8.86 13.17
N GLN A 56 -14.90 -8.35 12.18
CA GLN A 56 -14.28 -7.77 10.97
C GLN A 56 -13.85 -6.31 11.17
N ALA A 57 -12.63 -5.99 10.74
CA ALA A 57 -12.14 -4.62 10.57
C ALA A 57 -12.19 -4.23 9.09
N PHE A 58 -13.07 -3.29 8.74
CA PHE A 58 -13.33 -2.88 7.35
C PHE A 58 -13.87 -1.44 7.31
N PRO A 59 -13.29 -0.48 6.56
CA PRO A 59 -13.74 0.92 6.57
C PRO A 59 -15.24 1.07 6.29
N ARG A 60 -16.01 1.65 7.23
CA ARG A 60 -17.48 1.55 7.20
C ARG A 60 -18.14 2.24 6.01
N VAL A 61 -17.62 3.40 5.60
CA VAL A 61 -18.15 4.10 4.41
C VAL A 61 -17.87 3.27 3.16
N TYR A 62 -16.69 2.67 3.05
CA TYR A 62 -16.39 1.77 1.94
C TYR A 62 -17.29 0.52 1.94
N LEU A 63 -17.56 -0.06 3.11
CA LEU A 63 -18.48 -1.20 3.23
C LEU A 63 -19.90 -0.85 2.77
N ASN A 64 -20.40 0.34 3.13
CA ASN A 64 -21.69 0.84 2.68
C ASN A 64 -21.74 1.11 1.16
N LEU A 65 -20.65 1.57 0.55
CA LEU A 65 -20.56 1.70 -0.91
C LEU A 65 -20.68 0.35 -1.61
N ILE A 66 -20.01 -0.69 -1.08
CA ILE A 66 -20.13 -2.05 -1.60
C ILE A 66 -21.56 -2.57 -1.42
N LYS A 67 -22.20 -2.30 -0.27
CA LYS A 67 -23.61 -2.67 -0.04
C LYS A 67 -24.54 -2.02 -1.06
N LEU A 68 -24.45 -0.70 -1.23
CA LEU A 68 -25.26 0.04 -2.21
C LEU A 68 -25.10 -0.49 -3.63
N PHE A 69 -23.87 -0.79 -4.04
CA PHE A 69 -23.61 -1.38 -5.35
C PHE A 69 -24.14 -2.82 -5.44
N GLY A 70 -23.98 -3.61 -4.38
CA GLY A 70 -24.51 -4.97 -4.25
C GLY A 70 -26.03 -5.05 -4.37
N GLU A 71 -26.75 -4.11 -3.79
CA GLU A 71 -28.22 -4.03 -3.88
C GLU A 71 -28.68 -3.69 -5.30
N GLY A 72 -27.95 -2.83 -6.01
CA GLY A 72 -28.29 -2.43 -7.38
C GLY A 72 -27.98 -3.47 -8.47
N PHE A 73 -26.91 -4.26 -8.30
CA PHE A 73 -26.42 -5.19 -9.33
C PHE A 73 -26.53 -6.67 -8.94
N GLY A 74 -27.19 -6.96 -7.82
CA GLY A 74 -27.25 -8.27 -7.22
C GLY A 74 -25.91 -8.65 -6.59
N PHE A 75 -25.96 -9.18 -5.36
CA PHE A 75 -24.81 -9.58 -4.55
C PHE A 75 -24.02 -10.79 -5.11
N ASN A 76 -23.81 -10.86 -6.42
CA ASN A 76 -22.94 -11.83 -7.05
C ASN A 76 -21.45 -11.48 -6.81
N VAL A 77 -20.58 -12.44 -7.07
CA VAL A 77 -19.14 -12.34 -6.77
C VAL A 77 -18.46 -11.18 -7.51
N LEU A 78 -18.84 -10.91 -8.76
CA LEU A 78 -18.27 -9.81 -9.55
C LEU A 78 -18.65 -8.46 -8.92
N THR A 79 -19.93 -8.26 -8.62
CA THR A 79 -20.43 -7.03 -7.98
C THR A 79 -19.69 -6.74 -6.68
N LEU A 80 -19.51 -7.76 -5.82
CA LEU A 80 -18.83 -7.62 -4.53
C LEU A 80 -17.35 -7.27 -4.67
N ARG A 81 -16.68 -7.72 -5.74
CA ARG A 81 -15.25 -7.51 -5.98
C ARG A 81 -14.94 -6.38 -6.96
N PHE A 82 -15.95 -5.64 -7.42
CA PHE A 82 -15.80 -4.57 -8.39
C PHE A 82 -14.86 -3.45 -7.90
N PHE A 83 -15.11 -2.91 -6.71
CA PHE A 83 -14.29 -1.83 -6.16
C PHE A 83 -12.84 -2.25 -5.89
N PRO A 84 -12.55 -3.44 -5.33
CA PRO A 84 -11.19 -3.97 -5.26
C PRO A 84 -10.46 -3.98 -6.61
N LEU A 85 -11.12 -4.45 -7.69
CA LEU A 85 -10.52 -4.51 -9.02
C LEU A 85 -10.16 -3.11 -9.54
N VAL A 86 -11.13 -2.20 -9.54
CA VAL A 86 -10.92 -0.84 -10.04
C VAL A 86 -9.85 -0.11 -9.23
N SER A 87 -9.85 -0.31 -7.90
CA SER A 87 -8.88 0.31 -7.02
C SER A 87 -7.46 -0.18 -7.31
N MET A 88 -7.28 -1.49 -7.47
CA MET A 88 -5.97 -2.06 -7.76
C MET A 88 -5.43 -1.63 -9.13
N LEU A 89 -6.28 -1.63 -10.17
CA LEU A 89 -5.90 -1.16 -11.51
C LEU A 89 -5.50 0.32 -11.47
N ALA A 90 -6.29 1.17 -10.82
CA ALA A 90 -5.99 2.60 -10.67
C ALA A 90 -4.67 2.80 -9.90
N ALA A 91 -4.47 2.06 -8.81
CA ALA A 91 -3.24 2.12 -8.01
C ALA A 91 -2.01 1.75 -8.84
N PHE A 92 -2.09 0.68 -9.64
CA PHE A 92 -1.02 0.25 -10.53
C PHE A 92 -0.59 1.35 -11.52
N PHE A 93 -1.54 2.04 -12.14
CA PHE A 93 -1.21 3.13 -13.07
C PHE A 93 -0.58 4.33 -12.38
N ILE A 94 -0.99 4.65 -11.16
CA ILE A 94 -0.38 5.71 -10.35
C ILE A 94 1.04 5.31 -9.95
N TRP A 95 1.24 4.09 -9.43
CA TRP A 95 2.56 3.57 -9.08
C TRP A 95 3.51 3.50 -10.29
N ARG A 96 3.01 3.11 -11.46
CA ARG A 96 3.77 3.19 -12.72
C ARG A 96 4.24 4.63 -12.96
N LYS A 97 3.37 5.62 -12.80
CA LYS A 97 3.75 7.04 -12.97
C LYS A 97 4.79 7.46 -11.93
N LEU A 98 4.59 7.12 -10.65
CA LEU A 98 5.52 7.41 -9.56
C LEU A 98 6.91 6.80 -9.79
N TYR A 99 6.99 5.53 -10.20
CA TYR A 99 8.26 4.90 -10.56
C TYR A 99 8.94 5.58 -11.75
N LYS A 100 8.17 5.99 -12.76
CA LYS A 100 8.72 6.68 -13.93
C LYS A 100 9.33 8.04 -13.55
N ILE A 101 8.76 8.71 -12.54
CA ILE A 101 9.29 9.96 -12.00
C ILE A 101 10.55 9.69 -11.17
N ALA A 102 10.54 8.65 -10.34
CA ALA A 102 11.58 8.43 -9.32
C ALA A 102 12.80 7.60 -9.80
N LEU A 103 12.68 6.85 -10.90
CA LEU A 103 13.68 5.88 -11.36
C LEU A 103 14.17 6.14 -12.79
N THR A 104 15.40 5.74 -13.08
CA THR A 104 15.93 5.72 -14.45
C THR A 104 15.24 4.63 -15.28
N PRO A 105 15.25 4.69 -16.63
CA PRO A 105 14.48 3.76 -17.47
C PRO A 105 14.69 2.26 -17.17
N GLY A 106 15.94 1.83 -16.93
CA GLY A 106 16.22 0.43 -16.60
C GLY A 106 15.65 0.00 -15.25
N LEU A 107 15.84 0.83 -14.22
CA LEU A 107 15.32 0.57 -12.87
C LEU A 107 13.80 0.65 -12.82
N TYR A 108 13.21 1.57 -13.58
CA TYR A 108 11.77 1.68 -13.75
C TYR A 108 11.17 0.38 -14.30
N LEU A 109 11.78 -0.21 -15.35
CA LEU A 109 11.27 -1.44 -15.93
C LEU A 109 11.32 -2.58 -14.92
N LEU A 110 12.42 -2.69 -14.17
CA LEU A 110 12.56 -3.70 -13.14
C LEU A 110 11.53 -3.52 -12.01
N ALA A 111 11.24 -2.28 -11.62
CA ALA A 111 10.25 -1.96 -10.58
C ALA A 111 8.82 -2.23 -11.07
N LEU A 112 8.54 -1.87 -12.32
CA LEU A 112 7.24 -2.15 -12.95
C LEU A 112 7.03 -3.66 -13.11
N PHE A 113 8.07 -4.39 -13.52
CA PHE A 113 8.01 -5.83 -13.65
C PHE A 113 7.74 -6.48 -12.29
N SER A 114 8.45 -6.06 -11.24
CA SER A 114 8.21 -6.49 -9.85
C SER A 114 6.77 -6.25 -9.43
N LEU A 115 6.24 -5.05 -9.67
CA LEU A 115 4.85 -4.71 -9.34
C LEU A 115 3.84 -5.55 -10.13
N SER A 116 4.11 -5.86 -11.41
CA SER A 116 3.22 -6.65 -12.26
C SER A 116 3.28 -8.17 -12.01
N SER A 117 4.31 -8.64 -11.31
CA SER A 117 4.60 -10.07 -11.13
C SER A 117 4.21 -10.63 -9.76
N VAL A 118 3.73 -9.78 -8.86
CA VAL A 118 3.41 -10.16 -7.48
C VAL A 118 1.99 -10.70 -7.39
N TYR A 119 1.88 -11.97 -6.98
CA TYR A 119 0.60 -12.67 -6.77
C TYR A 119 -0.42 -11.84 -6.00
N ALA A 120 0.01 -11.24 -4.88
CA ALA A 120 -0.84 -10.52 -3.95
C ALA A 120 -1.65 -9.40 -4.62
N PHE A 121 -1.05 -8.62 -5.54
CA PHE A 121 -1.76 -7.50 -6.16
C PHE A 121 -2.93 -7.99 -7.02
N SER A 122 -2.71 -8.97 -7.89
CA SER A 122 -3.79 -9.53 -8.70
C SER A 122 -4.78 -10.36 -7.88
N TYR A 123 -4.34 -11.06 -6.82
CA TYR A 123 -5.23 -11.79 -5.92
C TYR A 123 -6.19 -10.84 -5.18
N TYR A 124 -5.65 -9.81 -4.50
CA TYR A 124 -6.45 -8.84 -3.76
C TYR A 124 -7.26 -7.90 -4.67
N SER A 125 -6.95 -7.84 -5.97
CA SER A 125 -7.83 -7.18 -6.95
C SER A 125 -9.19 -7.88 -7.12
N ALA A 126 -9.27 -9.16 -6.76
CA ALA A 126 -10.47 -9.97 -6.79
C ALA A 126 -10.79 -10.58 -5.42
N GLU A 127 -10.76 -9.75 -4.39
CA GLU A 127 -11.18 -10.13 -3.04
C GLU A 127 -12.03 -9.03 -2.41
N LEU A 128 -13.16 -9.39 -1.79
CA LEU A 128 -14.04 -8.52 -1.01
C LEU A 128 -13.36 -8.07 0.31
N LYS A 129 -12.31 -7.27 0.16
CA LYS A 129 -11.47 -6.69 1.21
C LYS A 129 -10.98 -5.30 0.81
N GLN A 130 -10.55 -4.51 1.80
CA GLN A 130 -10.09 -3.13 1.63
C GLN A 130 -8.67 -2.97 1.07
N TYR A 131 -7.89 -4.03 1.00
CA TYR A 131 -6.45 -3.95 0.75
C TYR A 131 -6.10 -3.26 -0.58
N SER A 132 -6.87 -3.51 -1.65
CA SER A 132 -6.66 -2.84 -2.94
C SER A 132 -6.93 -1.34 -2.90
N LEU A 133 -7.89 -0.91 -2.07
CA LEU A 133 -8.19 0.50 -1.85
C LEU A 133 -7.13 1.17 -0.97
N ASP A 134 -6.55 0.45 0.00
CA ASP A 134 -5.41 0.92 0.79
C ASP A 134 -4.20 1.22 -0.12
N VAL A 135 -3.90 0.32 -1.08
CA VAL A 135 -2.83 0.55 -2.08
C VAL A 135 -3.13 1.79 -2.93
N LEU A 136 -4.38 1.99 -3.36
CA LEU A 136 -4.78 3.16 -4.14
C LEU A 136 -4.65 4.46 -3.35
N VAL A 137 -5.14 4.50 -2.11
CA VAL A 137 -5.11 5.71 -1.27
C VAL A 137 -3.67 6.13 -1.01
N VAL A 138 -2.79 5.20 -0.64
CA VAL A 138 -1.36 5.51 -0.46
C VAL A 138 -0.73 6.00 -1.78
N ALA A 139 -1.08 5.41 -2.93
CA ALA A 139 -0.61 5.87 -4.23
C ALA A 139 -1.05 7.32 -4.54
N LEU A 140 -2.31 7.67 -4.22
CA LEU A 140 -2.84 9.03 -4.39
C LEU A 140 -2.10 10.04 -3.52
N PHE A 141 -1.83 9.70 -2.26
CA PHE A 141 -1.01 10.54 -1.37
C PHE A 141 0.41 10.73 -1.90
N CYS A 142 1.07 9.66 -2.33
CA CYS A 142 2.40 9.75 -2.93
C CYS A 142 2.42 10.65 -4.16
N LEU A 143 1.42 10.52 -5.04
CA LEU A 143 1.30 11.35 -6.22
C LEU A 143 1.08 12.82 -5.85
N TYR A 144 0.22 13.10 -4.87
CA TYR A 144 -0.02 14.46 -4.40
C TYR A 144 1.25 15.09 -3.82
N LEU A 145 1.98 14.35 -2.96
CA LEU A 145 3.20 14.82 -2.31
C LEU A 145 4.33 15.11 -3.32
N ASP A 146 4.45 14.34 -4.40
CA ASP A 146 5.39 14.62 -5.50
C ASP A 146 5.09 15.96 -6.20
N TYR A 147 3.82 16.31 -6.37
CA TYR A 147 3.40 17.57 -6.99
C TYR A 147 3.43 18.77 -6.04
N GLN A 148 3.24 18.55 -4.73
CA GLN A 148 3.16 19.60 -3.71
C GLN A 148 4.31 20.64 -3.78
N PRO A 149 5.61 20.28 -3.87
CA PRO A 149 6.68 21.29 -3.90
C PRO A 149 6.59 22.23 -5.11
N ARG A 150 6.19 21.72 -6.28
CA ARG A 150 6.01 22.55 -7.49
C ARG A 150 4.87 23.54 -7.33
N GLN A 151 3.79 23.14 -6.66
CA GLN A 151 2.62 23.98 -6.43
C GLN A 151 2.87 25.05 -5.35
N ILE A 152 3.68 24.71 -4.34
CA ILE A 152 4.13 25.69 -3.34
C ILE A 152 5.02 26.77 -3.97
N ALA A 153 5.91 26.40 -4.89
CA ALA A 153 6.83 27.34 -5.54
C ALA A 153 6.16 28.15 -6.67
N GLY A 154 5.37 27.50 -7.53
CA GLY A 154 4.82 28.08 -8.77
C GLY A 154 3.35 28.49 -8.69
N GLY A 155 2.72 28.36 -7.52
CA GLY A 155 1.28 28.61 -7.32
C GLY A 155 0.40 27.38 -7.53
N PHE A 156 -0.84 27.49 -7.04
CA PHE A 156 -1.77 26.37 -6.96
C PHE A 156 -2.74 26.30 -8.14
N SER A 157 -2.63 25.22 -8.90
CA SER A 157 -3.60 24.83 -9.92
C SER A 157 -4.92 24.39 -9.31
N ARG A 158 -6.03 24.54 -10.05
CA ARG A 158 -7.36 24.12 -9.61
C ARG A 158 -7.43 22.63 -9.22
N PRO A 159 -6.87 21.68 -10.00
CA PRO A 159 -6.89 20.26 -9.62
C PRO A 159 -6.16 19.98 -8.30
N PHE A 160 -5.05 20.68 -8.05
CA PHE A 160 -4.32 20.53 -6.78
C PHE A 160 -5.11 21.04 -5.58
N VAL A 161 -5.82 22.16 -5.73
CA VAL A 161 -6.70 22.67 -4.66
C VAL A 161 -7.82 21.67 -4.38
N TRP A 162 -8.51 21.16 -5.41
CA TRP A 162 -9.54 20.14 -5.23
C TRP A 162 -9.00 18.87 -4.57
N ALA A 163 -7.83 18.38 -4.99
CA ALA A 163 -7.18 17.24 -4.35
C ALA A 163 -6.87 17.52 -2.87
N THR A 164 -6.42 18.73 -2.54
CA THR A 164 -6.18 19.15 -1.15
C THR A 164 -7.47 19.09 -0.32
N LEU A 165 -8.61 19.52 -0.87
CA LEU A 165 -9.89 19.48 -0.17
C LEU A 165 -10.45 18.06 -0.03
N LEU A 166 -10.19 17.17 -1.00
CA LEU A 166 -10.79 15.85 -1.05
C LEU A 166 -9.97 14.75 -0.36
N LEU A 167 -8.65 14.86 -0.34
CA LEU A 167 -7.76 13.86 0.26
C LEU A 167 -8.11 13.49 1.72
N PRO A 168 -8.49 14.42 2.61
CA PRO A 168 -8.91 14.07 3.97
C PRO A 168 -10.04 13.04 4.04
N PHE A 169 -10.96 13.06 3.08
CA PHE A 169 -12.12 12.16 3.06
C PHE A 169 -11.76 10.73 2.63
N THR A 170 -10.54 10.50 2.14
CA THR A 170 -10.07 9.13 1.87
C THR A 170 -9.89 8.30 3.14
N LEU A 171 -9.79 8.94 4.32
CA LEU A 171 -9.74 8.27 5.62
C LEU A 171 -11.01 7.45 5.93
N PHE A 172 -12.15 7.82 5.35
CA PHE A 172 -13.38 7.04 5.46
C PHE A 172 -13.36 5.74 4.66
N LEU A 173 -12.42 5.63 3.72
CA LEU A 173 -12.34 4.54 2.75
C LEU A 173 -11.18 3.58 3.03
N SER A 174 -10.11 4.05 3.68
CA SER A 174 -8.87 3.30 3.84
C SER A 174 -8.21 3.60 5.19
N TYR A 175 -7.82 2.54 5.90
CA TYR A 175 -7.04 2.69 7.13
C TYR A 175 -5.59 3.08 6.85
N ALA A 176 -5.02 2.68 5.71
CA ALA A 176 -3.67 3.06 5.32
C ALA A 176 -3.53 4.58 5.10
N GLY A 177 -4.63 5.29 4.80
CA GLY A 177 -4.65 6.76 4.73
C GLY A 177 -4.19 7.44 6.03
N PHE A 178 -4.39 6.81 7.19
CA PHE A 178 -3.96 7.34 8.49
C PHE A 178 -2.43 7.43 8.62
N LEU A 179 -1.68 6.66 7.83
CA LEU A 179 -0.21 6.65 7.84
C LEU A 179 0.42 7.76 6.98
N VAL A 180 -0.40 8.51 6.23
CA VAL A 180 0.10 9.44 5.21
C VAL A 180 -0.57 10.81 5.22
N PHE A 181 -1.79 10.93 5.75
CA PHE A 181 -2.54 12.19 5.67
C PHE A 181 -1.81 13.36 6.33
N TRP A 182 -1.21 13.13 7.51
CA TRP A 182 -0.59 14.19 8.29
C TRP A 182 0.62 14.80 7.57
N ILE A 183 1.30 14.04 6.71
CA ILE A 183 2.47 14.46 5.94
C ILE A 183 2.16 15.70 5.08
N VAL A 184 0.97 15.75 4.47
CA VAL A 184 0.53 16.88 3.64
C VAL A 184 0.51 18.18 4.44
N SER A 185 -0.07 18.15 5.65
CA SER A 185 -0.15 19.31 6.55
C SER A 185 1.22 19.74 7.05
N SER A 186 2.08 18.79 7.42
CA SER A 186 3.46 19.04 7.87
C SER A 186 4.28 19.74 6.79
N ASN A 187 4.15 19.32 5.53
CA ASN A 187 4.84 19.97 4.43
C ASN A 187 4.39 21.42 4.20
N PHE A 188 3.09 21.71 4.32
CA PHE A 188 2.62 23.10 4.24
C PHE A 188 3.15 23.95 5.40
N LEU A 189 3.16 23.40 6.61
CA LEU A 189 3.72 24.08 7.79
C LEU A 189 5.21 24.38 7.59
N LEU A 190 5.99 23.37 7.19
CA LEU A 190 7.44 23.48 6.95
C LEU A 190 7.79 24.35 5.73
N ALA A 191 6.89 24.47 4.75
CA ALA A 191 7.06 25.39 3.63
C ALA A 191 7.03 26.86 4.06
N GLY A 192 6.64 27.13 5.30
CA GLY A 192 6.50 28.46 5.86
C GLY A 192 5.16 29.04 5.46
N LEU A 193 4.33 29.36 6.45
CA LEU A 193 3.01 29.99 6.30
C LEU A 193 3.12 31.48 5.90
N LYS A 194 4.11 31.82 5.06
CA LYS A 194 4.40 33.19 4.62
C LYS A 194 3.40 33.69 3.58
N ASN A 195 2.74 32.78 2.86
CA ASN A 195 1.72 33.10 1.88
C ASN A 195 0.33 32.81 2.46
N LYS A 196 -0.59 33.77 2.39
CA LYS A 196 -1.99 33.61 2.82
C LYS A 196 -2.64 32.37 2.20
N LYS A 197 -2.37 32.08 0.93
CA LYS A 197 -2.93 30.91 0.23
C LYS A 197 -2.37 29.58 0.73
N ILE A 198 -1.08 29.50 1.05
CA ILE A 198 -0.48 28.33 1.73
C ILE A 198 -1.16 28.13 3.09
N THR A 199 -1.34 29.23 3.84
CA THR A 199 -1.98 29.22 5.16
C THR A 199 -3.43 28.72 5.09
N TYR A 200 -4.22 29.20 4.12
CA TYR A 200 -5.58 28.71 3.93
C TYR A 200 -5.63 27.23 3.55
N LEU A 201 -4.75 26.77 2.66
CA LEU A 201 -4.70 25.35 2.30
C LEU A 201 -4.26 24.48 3.47
N PHE A 202 -3.27 24.92 4.25
CA PHE A 202 -2.83 24.26 5.48
C PHE A 202 -3.98 24.13 6.49
N ILE A 203 -4.64 25.24 6.83
CA ILE A 203 -5.73 25.25 7.81
C ILE A 203 -6.88 24.38 7.32
N THR A 204 -7.32 24.57 6.07
CA THR A 204 -8.46 23.83 5.52
C THR A 204 -8.17 22.33 5.47
N TYR A 205 -7.01 21.94 4.95
CA TYR A 205 -6.60 20.53 4.93
C TYR A 205 -6.57 19.94 6.34
N THR A 206 -5.91 20.63 7.28
CA THR A 206 -5.74 20.15 8.65
C THR A 206 -7.08 20.00 9.36
N VAL A 207 -7.97 20.99 9.25
CA VAL A 207 -9.31 20.93 9.84
C VAL A 207 -10.10 19.76 9.25
N PHE A 208 -10.14 19.60 7.92
CA PHE A 208 -10.85 18.49 7.29
C PHE A 208 -10.26 17.13 7.67
N SER A 209 -8.94 17.02 7.77
CA SER A 209 -8.26 15.80 8.22
C SER A 209 -8.58 15.45 9.66
N VAL A 210 -8.53 16.42 10.58
CA VAL A 210 -8.85 16.21 12.00
C VAL A 210 -10.32 15.82 12.16
N LEU A 211 -11.24 16.54 11.51
CA LEU A 211 -12.66 16.21 11.54
C LEU A 211 -12.94 14.82 10.96
N SER A 212 -12.30 14.47 9.84
CA SER A 212 -12.43 13.13 9.24
C SER A 212 -11.89 12.04 10.17
N ALA A 213 -10.70 12.24 10.75
CA ALA A 213 -10.09 11.29 11.67
C ALA A 213 -10.93 11.09 12.94
N ILE A 214 -11.42 12.18 13.54
CA ILE A 214 -12.32 12.13 14.70
C ILE A 214 -13.60 11.38 14.35
N THR A 215 -14.21 11.70 13.21
CA THR A 215 -15.45 11.04 12.77
C THR A 215 -15.21 9.54 12.58
N VAL A 216 -14.18 9.16 11.83
CA VAL A 216 -13.81 7.75 11.60
C VAL A 216 -13.49 7.03 12.92
N TYR A 217 -12.86 7.70 13.88
CA TYR A 217 -12.64 7.09 15.19
C TYR A 217 -13.96 6.71 15.88
N PHE A 218 -14.93 7.63 15.90
CA PHE A 218 -16.21 7.42 16.57
C PHE A 218 -17.15 6.47 15.83
N VAL A 219 -17.09 6.39 14.50
CA VAL A 219 -18.01 5.54 13.72
C VAL A 219 -17.39 4.23 13.26
N ASP A 220 -16.09 4.01 13.48
CA ASP A 220 -15.36 2.83 12.99
C ASP A 220 -14.30 2.34 13.99
N LEU A 221 -13.17 3.07 14.11
CA LEU A 221 -11.95 2.51 14.70
C LEU A 221 -12.11 2.13 16.17
N ARG A 222 -12.93 2.87 16.94
CA ARG A 222 -13.18 2.54 18.36
C ARG A 222 -13.70 1.11 18.53
N HIS A 223 -14.51 0.63 17.58
CA HIS A 223 -15.08 -0.72 17.62
C HIS A 223 -14.03 -1.79 17.33
N ASN A 224 -13.12 -1.50 16.39
CA ASN A 224 -12.00 -2.40 16.06
C ASN A 224 -11.02 -2.50 17.26
N PHE A 225 -10.72 -1.37 17.91
CA PHE A 225 -9.82 -1.35 19.06
C PHE A 225 -10.38 -2.01 20.32
N SER A 226 -11.71 -2.08 20.47
CA SER A 226 -12.35 -2.79 21.58
C SER A 226 -12.49 -4.30 21.36
N SER A 227 -12.20 -4.82 20.16
CA SER A 227 -12.40 -6.24 19.86
C SER A 227 -11.22 -7.10 20.34
N ALA A 228 -11.45 -7.87 21.41
CA ALA A 228 -10.48 -8.83 21.93
C ALA A 228 -10.13 -9.93 20.91
N ALA A 229 -11.11 -10.35 20.09
CA ALA A 229 -10.90 -11.36 19.05
C ALA A 229 -9.95 -10.87 17.95
N LEU A 230 -10.09 -9.62 17.49
CA LEU A 230 -9.16 -9.02 16.54
C LEU A 230 -7.76 -8.90 17.13
N PHE A 231 -7.66 -8.45 18.38
CA PHE A 231 -6.36 -8.34 19.05
C PHE A 231 -5.67 -9.70 19.17
N SER A 232 -6.40 -10.74 19.57
CA SER A 232 -5.87 -12.11 19.69
C SER A 232 -5.45 -12.68 18.34
N TYR A 233 -6.17 -12.38 17.26
CA TYR A 233 -5.81 -12.85 15.91
C TYR A 233 -4.48 -12.25 15.42
N TRP A 234 -4.23 -10.97 15.76
CA TRP A 234 -3.05 -10.24 15.31
C TRP A 234 -1.87 -10.26 16.29
N SER A 235 -1.96 -10.97 17.42
CA SER A 235 -0.96 -10.94 18.49
C SER A 235 0.46 -11.22 17.99
N ASP A 236 0.60 -12.22 17.12
CA ASP A 236 1.87 -12.71 16.59
C ASP A 236 2.47 -11.83 15.49
N TYR A 237 1.71 -10.81 15.09
CA TYR A 237 2.08 -9.88 14.03
C TYR A 237 2.59 -8.54 14.57
N PHE A 238 2.51 -8.32 15.89
CA PHE A 238 3.09 -7.17 16.57
C PHE A 238 4.56 -7.39 16.94
N VAL A 239 5.26 -6.29 17.24
CA VAL A 239 6.63 -6.36 17.76
C VAL A 239 6.57 -6.58 19.27
N SER A 240 7.22 -7.64 19.76
CA SER A 240 7.26 -7.93 21.21
C SER A 240 8.18 -6.93 21.91
N THR A 241 7.76 -6.47 23.08
CA THR A 241 8.52 -5.60 23.98
C THR A 241 8.84 -6.29 25.31
N ASP A 242 8.59 -7.59 25.41
CA ASP A 242 8.72 -8.34 26.65
C ASP A 242 10.20 -8.50 27.09
N SER A 243 11.13 -8.49 26.13
CA SER A 243 12.58 -8.52 26.35
C SER A 243 13.32 -7.94 25.14
N ILE A 244 14.60 -7.58 25.33
CA ILE A 244 15.46 -7.13 24.22
C ILE A 244 15.60 -8.22 23.14
N TYR A 245 15.75 -9.49 23.55
CA TYR A 245 15.84 -10.61 22.62
C TYR A 245 14.54 -10.81 21.82
N SER A 246 13.38 -10.79 22.49
CA SER A 246 12.08 -10.97 21.81
C SER A 246 11.77 -9.79 20.89
N PHE A 247 12.19 -8.58 21.24
CA PHE A 247 12.13 -7.42 20.35
C PHE A 247 12.91 -7.66 19.06
N PHE A 248 14.22 -7.94 19.13
CA PHE A 248 15.03 -8.12 17.92
C PHE A 248 14.59 -9.35 17.10
N LYS A 249 14.13 -10.42 17.76
CA LYS A 249 13.57 -11.59 17.09
C LYS A 249 12.30 -11.24 16.31
N SER A 250 11.29 -10.68 16.97
CA SER A 250 10.00 -10.34 16.33
C SER A 250 10.16 -9.24 15.28
N PHE A 251 10.99 -8.23 15.53
CA PHE A 251 11.33 -7.21 14.56
C PHE A 251 12.07 -7.79 13.34
N GLY A 252 13.07 -8.64 13.54
CA GLY A 252 13.82 -9.29 12.46
C GLY A 252 12.95 -10.22 11.61
N GLU A 253 12.09 -11.01 12.25
CA GLU A 253 11.09 -11.83 11.55
C GLU A 253 10.12 -10.96 10.75
N GLY A 254 9.67 -9.85 11.32
CA GLY A 254 8.77 -8.93 10.64
C GLY A 254 9.40 -8.20 9.48
N LEU A 255 10.65 -7.78 9.63
CA LEU A 255 11.43 -7.17 8.57
C LEU A 255 11.64 -8.15 7.41
N ARG A 256 11.95 -9.42 7.72
CA ARG A 256 12.03 -10.48 6.70
C ARG A 256 10.71 -10.64 5.97
N LYS A 257 9.59 -10.74 6.72
CA LYS A 257 8.23 -10.89 6.17
C LYS A 257 7.85 -9.72 5.24
N ILE A 258 8.03 -8.47 5.70
CA ILE A 258 7.79 -7.25 4.89
C ILE A 258 8.66 -7.23 3.64
N ALA A 259 9.89 -7.72 3.70
CA ALA A 259 10.78 -7.71 2.54
C ALA A 259 10.48 -8.83 1.53
N THR A 260 10.05 -10.02 1.98
CA THR A 260 10.05 -11.23 1.13
C THR A 260 8.69 -11.80 0.77
N TRP A 261 7.59 -11.45 1.46
CA TRP A 261 6.27 -12.04 1.20
C TRP A 261 5.75 -11.84 -0.22
N TRP A 262 6.22 -10.81 -0.90
CA TRP A 262 5.74 -10.46 -2.23
C TRP A 262 6.25 -11.38 -3.36
N PHE A 263 7.26 -12.21 -3.08
CA PHE A 263 7.90 -13.06 -4.10
C PHE A 263 7.28 -14.45 -4.22
N GLY A 264 6.08 -14.66 -3.66
CA GLY A 264 5.29 -15.87 -3.86
C GLY A 264 4.76 -16.47 -2.56
N ASN A 265 3.86 -17.43 -2.72
CA ASN A 265 3.21 -18.13 -1.61
C ASN A 265 4.07 -19.27 -1.03
N ILE A 266 5.01 -19.82 -1.80
CA ILE A 266 5.88 -20.93 -1.37
C ILE A 266 7.11 -20.45 -0.57
N ASP A 267 7.45 -21.23 0.47
CA ASP A 267 8.56 -20.91 1.38
C ASP A 267 9.92 -20.85 0.70
N PHE A 268 10.14 -21.65 -0.34
CA PHE A 268 11.39 -21.64 -1.09
C PHE A 268 11.67 -20.26 -1.69
N LEU A 269 10.68 -19.63 -2.34
CA LEU A 269 10.84 -18.30 -2.94
C LEU A 269 11.02 -17.21 -1.88
N LYS A 270 10.30 -17.30 -0.76
CA LYS A 270 10.45 -16.37 0.38
C LYS A 270 11.85 -16.46 0.99
N ARG A 271 12.41 -17.67 1.11
CA ARG A 271 13.79 -17.89 1.60
C ARG A 271 14.80 -17.38 0.58
N ALA A 272 14.64 -17.73 -0.70
CA ALA A 272 15.49 -17.25 -1.79
C ALA A 272 15.50 -15.72 -1.84
N ALA A 273 14.37 -15.06 -1.63
CA ALA A 273 14.27 -13.60 -1.58
C ALA A 273 15.03 -12.95 -0.42
N SER A 274 15.51 -13.70 0.58
CA SER A 274 16.16 -13.10 1.77
C SER A 274 17.43 -12.30 1.42
N PHE A 275 18.09 -12.57 0.28
CA PHE A 275 19.24 -11.77 -0.15
C PHE A 275 18.88 -10.30 -0.46
N VAL A 276 17.60 -9.99 -0.69
CA VAL A 276 17.15 -8.62 -1.00
C VAL A 276 17.04 -7.74 0.25
N ILE A 277 17.00 -8.35 1.46
CA ILE A 277 16.75 -7.65 2.72
C ILE A 277 17.78 -6.55 2.99
N PRO A 278 19.12 -6.79 2.87
CA PRO A 278 20.09 -5.74 3.09
C PRO A 278 19.93 -4.57 2.12
N PHE A 279 19.61 -4.86 0.84
CA PHE A 279 19.36 -3.83 -0.17
C PHE A 279 18.14 -2.98 0.17
N PHE A 280 17.05 -3.63 0.59
CA PHE A 280 15.85 -2.95 1.06
C PHE A 280 16.16 -2.02 2.25
N VAL A 281 16.73 -2.58 3.34
CA VAL A 281 16.94 -1.87 4.61
C VAL A 281 17.92 -0.72 4.46
N ILE A 282 19.10 -0.97 3.87
CA ILE A 282 20.14 0.05 3.72
C ILE A 282 19.64 1.17 2.82
N SER A 283 18.95 0.84 1.73
CA SER A 283 18.38 1.83 0.81
C SER A 283 17.30 2.67 1.49
N LEU A 284 16.36 2.03 2.20
CA LEU A 284 15.29 2.69 2.95
C LEU A 284 15.88 3.70 3.97
N LEU A 285 16.79 3.25 4.81
CA LEU A 285 17.39 4.09 5.85
C LEU A 285 18.27 5.18 5.25
N ALA A 286 19.27 4.81 4.43
CA ALA A 286 20.25 5.77 3.92
C ALA A 286 19.61 6.82 3.00
N ARG A 287 18.70 6.41 2.10
CA ARG A 287 18.07 7.33 1.16
C ARG A 287 16.93 8.11 1.80
N GLY A 288 16.13 7.47 2.65
CA GLY A 288 15.06 8.14 3.37
C GLY A 288 15.61 9.22 4.30
N LEU A 289 16.62 8.91 5.12
CA LEU A 289 17.25 9.89 6.01
C LEU A 289 17.92 11.01 5.22
N ARG A 290 18.63 10.66 4.14
CA ARG A 290 19.23 11.67 3.25
C ARG A 290 18.18 12.57 2.62
N SER A 291 17.05 12.02 2.15
CA SER A 291 15.97 12.80 1.57
C SER A 291 15.41 13.78 2.60
N LEU A 292 15.06 13.31 3.80
CA LEU A 292 14.61 14.18 4.89
C LEU A 292 15.65 15.26 5.23
N TRP A 293 16.93 14.91 5.31
CA TRP A 293 17.98 15.87 5.63
C TRP A 293 18.14 16.96 4.55
N VAL A 294 18.25 16.56 3.28
CA VAL A 294 18.38 17.49 2.14
C VAL A 294 17.16 18.38 2.01
N ASN A 295 15.97 17.82 2.24
CA ASN A 295 14.69 18.51 2.09
C ASN A 295 14.25 19.25 3.36
N ARG A 296 15.12 19.35 4.39
CA ARG A 296 14.85 20.01 5.68
C ARG A 296 13.55 19.50 6.32
N LEU A 297 13.47 18.19 6.47
CA LEU A 297 12.36 17.39 7.02
C LEU A 297 11.06 17.40 6.20
N LYS A 298 11.05 18.04 5.02
CA LYS A 298 9.90 17.98 4.12
C LYS A 298 9.88 16.66 3.37
N VAL A 299 8.71 16.06 3.26
CA VAL A 299 8.50 14.71 2.75
C VAL A 299 7.86 14.81 1.37
N TRP A 300 8.67 14.91 0.32
CA TRP A 300 8.18 15.14 -1.05
C TRP A 300 8.29 13.93 -1.97
N ASP A 301 9.24 13.04 -1.70
CA ASP A 301 9.58 11.93 -2.58
C ASP A 301 9.35 10.58 -1.92
N LEU A 302 9.36 9.52 -2.74
CA LEU A 302 9.17 8.15 -2.29
C LEU A 302 10.24 7.70 -1.29
N ASP A 303 11.46 8.27 -1.36
CA ASP A 303 12.54 7.95 -0.43
C ASP A 303 12.14 8.37 1.00
N ALA A 304 11.67 9.62 1.19
CA ALA A 304 11.20 10.11 2.49
C ALA A 304 9.88 9.47 2.93
N ILE A 305 8.88 9.36 2.03
CA ILE A 305 7.56 8.80 2.36
C ILE A 305 7.70 7.36 2.85
N GLY A 306 8.47 6.54 2.13
CA GLY A 306 8.63 5.14 2.49
C GLY A 306 9.33 4.94 3.83
N LEU A 307 10.31 5.79 4.18
CA LEU A 307 10.93 5.76 5.50
C LEU A 307 9.94 6.14 6.60
N ILE A 308 9.17 7.20 6.41
CA ILE A 308 8.18 7.65 7.40
C ILE A 308 7.13 6.57 7.66
N ILE A 309 6.54 6.00 6.60
CA ILE A 309 5.55 4.92 6.73
C ILE A 309 6.16 3.70 7.43
N PHE A 310 7.40 3.32 7.11
CA PHE A 310 8.07 2.20 7.78
C PHE A 310 8.26 2.44 9.29
N VAL A 311 8.69 3.65 9.67
CA VAL A 311 8.85 4.03 11.08
C VAL A 311 7.49 4.03 11.78
N GLU A 312 6.44 4.55 11.16
CA GLU A 312 5.09 4.52 11.72
C GLU A 312 4.57 3.10 11.92
N LEU A 313 4.75 2.22 10.92
CA LEU A 313 4.39 0.81 11.04
C LEU A 313 5.11 0.15 12.22
N LEU A 314 6.41 0.44 12.40
CA LEU A 314 7.18 -0.05 13.54
C LEU A 314 6.64 0.48 14.87
N VAL A 315 6.40 1.79 14.97
CA VAL A 315 5.87 2.42 16.19
C VAL A 315 4.48 1.86 16.53
N LEU A 316 3.56 1.78 15.57
CA LEU A 316 2.22 1.22 15.79
C LEU A 316 2.26 -0.28 16.09
N GLY A 317 3.24 -0.99 15.53
CA GLY A 317 3.54 -2.38 15.82
C GLY A 317 4.00 -2.61 17.25
N ILE A 318 4.87 -1.74 17.76
CA ILE A 318 5.34 -1.73 19.16
C ILE A 318 4.18 -1.37 20.11
N LEU A 319 3.36 -0.39 19.73
CA LEU A 319 2.19 0.03 20.51
C LEU A 319 1.01 -0.94 20.42
N LYS A 320 1.14 -2.03 19.64
CA LYS A 320 0.09 -3.03 19.39
C LYS A 320 -1.22 -2.42 18.87
N LYS A 321 -1.12 -1.35 18.07
CA LYS A 321 -2.27 -0.64 17.46
C LYS A 321 -2.48 -0.96 16.00
N TYR A 322 -1.41 -1.33 15.30
CA TYR A 322 -1.46 -1.78 13.91
C TYR A 322 -0.47 -2.94 13.75
N PRO A 323 -0.84 -4.07 13.14
CA PRO A 323 0.09 -5.18 12.95
C PRO A 323 1.32 -4.71 12.17
N PHE A 324 2.51 -4.84 12.77
CA PHE A 324 3.76 -4.49 12.07
C PHE A 324 3.92 -5.33 10.81
N THR A 325 3.44 -6.58 10.90
CA THR A 325 3.51 -7.56 9.85
C THR A 325 2.10 -8.02 9.49
N GLY A 326 1.90 -8.44 8.26
CA GLY A 326 0.72 -9.14 7.79
C GLY A 326 0.55 -8.85 6.32
N GLU A 327 0.81 -9.84 5.46
CA GLU A 327 0.91 -9.67 4.00
C GLU A 327 -0.19 -8.78 3.43
N ARG A 328 -1.43 -9.04 3.84
CA ARG A 328 -2.63 -8.33 3.39
C ARG A 328 -2.77 -6.91 3.93
N VAL A 329 -2.49 -6.70 5.22
CA VAL A 329 -2.64 -5.37 5.85
C VAL A 329 -1.51 -4.43 5.43
N THR A 330 -0.31 -4.94 5.18
CA THR A 330 0.84 -4.14 4.70
C THR A 330 0.97 -4.09 3.18
N LEU A 331 -0.02 -4.54 2.40
CA LEU A 331 0.06 -4.62 0.95
C LEU A 331 0.37 -3.28 0.28
N PHE A 332 -0.16 -2.18 0.82
CA PHE A 332 0.10 -0.82 0.34
C PHE A 332 1.58 -0.42 0.41
N PHE A 333 2.38 -1.11 1.23
CA PHE A 333 3.81 -0.84 1.40
C PHE A 333 4.70 -1.64 0.43
N ALA A 334 4.18 -2.71 -0.19
CA ALA A 334 4.92 -3.52 -1.14
C ALA A 334 5.56 -2.72 -2.31
N PRO A 335 4.92 -1.68 -2.89
CA PRO A 335 5.56 -0.85 -3.91
C PRO A 335 6.84 -0.14 -3.41
N PHE A 336 6.85 0.32 -2.16
CA PHE A 336 8.07 0.89 -1.56
C PHE A 336 9.16 -0.18 -1.40
N VAL A 337 8.79 -1.41 -1.02
CA VAL A 337 9.75 -2.51 -0.90
C VAL A 337 10.48 -2.75 -2.24
N PHE A 338 9.75 -2.87 -3.36
CA PHE A 338 10.40 -3.03 -4.68
C PHE A 338 11.26 -1.83 -5.04
N TYR A 339 10.75 -0.63 -4.81
CA TYR A 339 11.47 0.61 -5.06
C TYR A 339 12.81 0.64 -4.31
N PHE A 340 12.83 0.35 -3.01
CA PHE A 340 14.05 0.40 -2.21
C PHE A 340 15.01 -0.75 -2.51
N ILE A 341 14.52 -1.97 -2.78
CA ILE A 341 15.38 -3.09 -3.23
C ILE A 341 16.14 -2.68 -4.48
N ILE A 342 15.45 -2.17 -5.50
CA ILE A 342 16.04 -1.81 -6.79
C ILE A 342 17.01 -0.63 -6.63
N ARG A 343 16.65 0.38 -5.84
CA ARG A 343 17.55 1.49 -5.49
C ARG A 343 18.78 1.01 -4.73
N GLY A 344 18.62 0.01 -3.87
CA GLY A 344 19.68 -0.62 -3.08
C GLY A 344 20.65 -1.39 -3.96
N ILE A 345 20.16 -2.28 -4.82
CA ILE A 345 20.99 -3.00 -5.80
C ILE A 345 21.76 -2.00 -6.69
N ASN A 346 21.09 -0.94 -7.17
CA ASN A 346 21.70 0.08 -8.00
C ASN A 346 22.77 0.93 -7.27
N SER A 347 22.88 0.88 -5.94
CA SER A 347 23.99 1.52 -5.22
C SER A 347 25.34 0.86 -5.57
N LEU A 348 25.31 -0.41 -5.97
CA LEU A 348 26.48 -1.18 -6.39
C LEU A 348 26.97 -0.85 -7.80
N LYS A 349 26.35 0.08 -8.54
CA LYS A 349 26.68 0.38 -9.95
C LYS A 349 28.17 0.67 -10.23
N LYS A 350 28.94 1.08 -9.21
CA LYS A 350 30.40 1.29 -9.30
C LYS A 350 31.18 -0.02 -9.39
N VAL A 351 30.67 -1.10 -8.79
CA VAL A 351 31.23 -2.46 -8.84
C VAL A 351 30.42 -3.27 -9.85
N LYS A 352 30.75 -3.12 -11.14
CA LYS A 352 29.94 -3.64 -12.26
C LYS A 352 29.56 -5.11 -12.12
N ILE A 353 30.49 -5.97 -11.68
CA ILE A 353 30.26 -7.42 -11.57
C ILE A 353 29.21 -7.76 -10.50
N LEU A 354 29.31 -7.15 -9.31
CA LEU A 354 28.32 -7.33 -8.25
C LEU A 354 26.97 -6.74 -8.63
N HIS A 355 26.97 -5.56 -9.25
CA HIS A 355 25.74 -4.93 -9.74
C HIS A 355 25.01 -5.82 -10.74
N LEU A 356 25.73 -6.37 -11.73
CA LEU A 356 25.15 -7.27 -12.72
C LEU A 356 24.62 -8.54 -12.06
N PHE A 357 25.42 -9.17 -11.18
CA PHE A 357 25.02 -10.36 -10.44
C PHE A 357 23.69 -10.14 -9.72
N PHE A 358 23.59 -9.11 -8.87
CA PHE A 358 22.37 -8.88 -8.09
C PHE A 358 21.17 -8.43 -8.94
N ILE A 359 21.37 -7.68 -10.03
CA ILE A 359 20.27 -7.38 -10.98
C ILE A 359 19.74 -8.66 -11.61
N VAL A 360 20.62 -9.55 -12.06
CA VAL A 360 20.24 -10.83 -12.66
C VAL A 360 19.55 -11.71 -11.64
N SER A 361 20.11 -11.88 -10.43
CA SER A 361 19.49 -12.66 -9.35
C SER A 361 18.11 -12.14 -8.98
N TYR A 362 17.94 -10.82 -8.87
CA TYR A 362 16.64 -10.22 -8.59
C TYR A 362 15.66 -10.41 -9.76
N SER A 363 16.12 -10.27 -11.00
CA SER A 363 15.27 -10.48 -12.17
C SER A 363 14.79 -11.93 -12.25
N VAL A 364 15.67 -12.91 -12.00
CA VAL A 364 15.34 -14.34 -11.93
C VAL A 364 14.33 -14.61 -10.81
N LEU A 365 14.52 -14.01 -9.63
CA LEU A 365 13.57 -14.11 -8.52
C LEU A 365 12.18 -13.60 -8.92
N VAL A 366 12.09 -12.42 -9.56
CA VAL A 366 10.81 -11.84 -10.00
C VAL A 366 10.16 -12.68 -11.09
N VAL A 367 10.92 -13.19 -12.07
CA VAL A 367 10.41 -14.13 -13.08
C VAL A 367 9.85 -15.39 -12.43
N GLY A 368 10.62 -16.00 -11.52
CA GLY A 368 10.19 -17.20 -10.79
C GLY A 368 8.93 -16.94 -9.96
N SER A 369 8.84 -15.78 -9.31
CA SER A 369 7.65 -15.33 -8.57
C SER A 369 6.43 -15.19 -9.49
N SER A 370 6.62 -14.59 -10.67
CA SER A 370 5.58 -14.40 -11.67
C SER A 370 5.07 -15.74 -12.22
N LEU A 371 5.97 -16.67 -12.52
CA LEU A 371 5.62 -18.01 -13.01
C LEU A 371 4.89 -18.81 -11.92
N ASN A 372 5.37 -18.77 -10.69
CA ASN A 372 4.70 -19.41 -9.56
C ASN A 372 3.28 -18.85 -9.34
N SER A 373 3.13 -17.53 -9.45
CA SER A 373 1.83 -16.85 -9.38
C SER A 373 0.91 -17.38 -10.48
N PHE A 374 1.41 -17.44 -11.72
CA PHE A 374 0.66 -17.94 -12.87
C PHE A 374 0.22 -19.40 -12.71
N VAL A 375 1.11 -20.28 -12.25
CA VAL A 375 0.77 -21.68 -11.98
C VAL A 375 -0.24 -21.80 -10.85
N SER A 376 -0.12 -20.98 -9.80
CA SER A 376 -1.11 -20.92 -8.73
C SER A 376 -2.49 -20.53 -9.26
N TYR A 377 -2.55 -19.66 -10.27
CA TYR A 377 -3.80 -19.31 -10.94
C TYR A 377 -4.41 -20.49 -11.69
N LEU A 378 -3.62 -21.20 -12.51
CA LEU A 378 -4.13 -22.36 -13.22
C LEU A 378 -4.69 -23.44 -12.29
N LYS A 379 -4.08 -23.62 -11.11
CA LYS A 379 -4.56 -24.58 -10.10
C LYS A 379 -5.82 -24.15 -9.35
N LEU A 380 -6.09 -22.85 -9.26
CA LEU A 380 -7.31 -22.35 -8.60
C LEU A 380 -8.57 -22.51 -9.47
N TYR A 381 -8.39 -22.81 -10.77
CA TYR A 381 -9.46 -22.89 -11.76
C TYR A 381 -9.70 -24.31 -12.30
N ASN A 382 -8.97 -25.29 -11.77
CA ASN A 382 -9.24 -26.72 -11.93
C ASN A 382 -9.74 -27.28 -10.60
#